data_AF-A0A3N2D6V5-F1
#
_entry.id   AF-A0A3N2D6V5-F1
#
_cell.length_a   1.000
_cell.length_b   1.000
_cell.length_c   1.000
_cell.angle_alpha   90.00
_cell.angle_beta   90.00
_cell.angle_gamma   90.00
#
_symmetry.space_group_name_H-M   'P 1'
#
loop_
_entity.id
_entity.type
_entity.pdbx_description
1 polymer ?
#
loop_
_entity_poly.entity_id
_entity_poly.type
_entity_poly.pdbx_seq_one_letter_code
_entity_poly.pdbx_strand_id
1 'polypeptide(L)' 'MADPREKGLTPAQRQLLSEFRESSTGGLWIRSYSRWSRTTRVLVERGLIRRTDCARDSAFYEPVTRQEEDTP' A
#
# COMPACT_ATOMS: atom_id res chain seq x y z
N MET A 1 -13.39 7.37 -10.24
CA MET A 1 -14.23 6.78 -9.17
C MET A 1 -13.33 6.30 -8.06
N ALA A 2 -13.63 6.58 -6.79
CA ALA A 2 -12.82 6.09 -5.68
C ALA A 2 -12.98 4.55 -5.55
N ASP A 3 -11.88 3.83 -5.35
CA ASP A 3 -11.93 2.37 -5.19
C ASP A 3 -12.83 2.02 -3.99
N PRO A 4 -13.78 1.07 -4.10
CA PRO A 4 -14.65 0.70 -2.99
C PRO A 4 -13.86 0.17 -1.78
N ARG A 5 -12.64 -0.33 -2.01
CA ARG A 5 -11.66 -0.73 -1.01
C ARG A 5 -11.16 0.45 -0.14
N GLU A 6 -11.22 1.68 -0.66
CA GLU A 6 -10.88 2.90 0.08
C GLU A 6 -12.03 3.39 0.98
N LYS A 7 -13.24 2.84 0.83
CA LYS A 7 -14.42 3.22 1.62
C LYS A 7 -14.19 2.93 3.11
N GLY A 8 -14.33 3.94 3.95
CA GLY A 8 -14.12 3.81 5.40
C GLY A 8 -12.64 3.75 5.83
N LEU A 9 -11.70 4.12 4.96
CA LEU A 9 -10.33 4.41 5.40
C LEU A 9 -10.31 5.68 6.26
N THR A 10 -9.50 5.64 7.33
CA THR A 10 -9.20 6.81 8.16
C THR A 10 -8.35 7.82 7.39
N PRO A 11 -8.31 9.10 7.81
CA PRO A 11 -7.46 10.10 7.16
C PRO A 11 -5.98 9.67 7.07
N ALA A 12 -5.44 9.05 8.12
CA ALA A 12 -4.07 8.54 8.15
C ALA A 12 -3.83 7.41 7.14
N GLN A 13 -4.82 6.52 6.95
CA GLN A 13 -4.71 5.44 5.96
C GLN A 13 -4.77 5.96 4.52
N ARG A 14 -5.62 6.96 4.26
CA ARG A 14 -5.69 7.60 2.94
C ARG A 14 -4.41 8.37 2.63
N GLN A 15 -3.90 9.13 3.60
CA GLN A 15 -2.64 9.85 3.44
C GLN A 15 -1.50 8.89 3.11
N LEU A 16 -1.37 7.80 3.88
CA LEU A 16 -0.38 6.76 3.59
C LEU A 16 -0.54 6.14 2.19
N LEU A 17 -1.79 5.84 1.79
CA LEU A 17 -2.07 5.31 0.46
C LEU A 17 -1.66 6.29 -0.65
N SER A 18 -1.92 7.59 -0.45
CA SER A 18 -1.45 8.64 -1.37
C SER A 18 0.08 8.68 -1.42
N GLU A 19 0.77 8.64 -0.29
CA GLU A 19 2.25 8.59 -0.24
C GLU A 19 2.82 7.40 -1.03
N PHE A 20 2.19 6.22 -0.93
CA PHE A 20 2.59 5.07 -1.74
C PHE A 20 2.38 5.29 -3.24
N ARG A 21 1.27 5.93 -3.64
CA ARG A 21 0.95 6.22 -5.05
C ARG A 21 1.83 7.32 -5.64
N GLU A 22 2.20 8.30 -4.85
CA GLU A 22 3.07 9.42 -5.23
C GLU A 22 4.56 9.03 -5.21
N SER A 23 4.89 7.88 -4.59
CA SER A 23 6.26 7.38 -4.55
C SER A 23 6.78 7.11 -5.96
N SER A 24 7.82 7.84 -6.36
CA SER A 24 8.46 7.71 -7.67
C SER A 24 9.09 6.35 -7.93
N THR A 25 9.33 5.56 -6.88
CA THR A 25 9.85 4.18 -6.98
C THR A 25 8.76 3.11 -7.09
N GLY A 26 7.49 3.51 -7.21
CA GLY A 26 6.36 2.58 -7.28
C GLY A 26 6.04 1.90 -5.95
N GLY A 27 6.47 2.48 -4.82
CA GLY A 27 6.26 1.91 -3.49
C GLY A 27 7.24 2.47 -2.45
N LEU A 28 7.08 2.10 -1.19
CA LEU A 28 7.96 2.52 -0.08
C LEU A 28 8.47 1.33 0.72
N TRP A 29 9.71 1.45 1.20
CA TRP A 29 10.31 0.51 2.12
C TRP A 29 9.93 0.86 3.55
N ILE A 30 9.29 -0.07 4.27
CA ILE A 30 8.88 0.13 5.66
C ILE A 30 9.48 -0.97 6.51
N ARG A 31 10.17 -0.56 7.58
CA ARG A 31 10.70 -1.48 8.58
C ARG A 31 9.56 -2.17 9.35
N SER A 32 9.72 -3.45 9.64
CA SER A 32 8.67 -4.30 10.24
C SER A 32 8.16 -3.80 11.60
N TYR A 33 9.00 -3.09 12.36
CA TYR A 33 8.68 -2.54 13.68
C TYR A 33 8.19 -1.09 13.67
N SER A 34 7.97 -0.49 12.49
CA SER A 34 7.49 0.87 12.39
C SER A 34 6.05 1.00 12.90
N ARG A 35 5.72 2.16 13.48
CA ARG A 35 4.34 2.55 13.88
C ARG A 35 3.30 2.39 12.75
N TRP A 36 3.78 2.31 11.51
CA TRP A 36 3.00 2.24 10.29
C TRP A 36 2.55 0.81 9.99
N SER A 37 3.09 -0.20 10.69
CA SER A 37 2.76 -1.63 10.53
C SER A 37 1.26 -1.92 10.65
N ARG A 38 0.54 -1.22 11.54
CA ARG A 38 -0.93 -1.40 11.67
C ARG A 38 -1.68 -0.78 10.49
N THR A 39 -1.25 0.39 10.03
CA THR A 39 -1.90 1.13 8.93
C THR A 39 -1.65 0.44 7.59
N THR A 40 -0.41 0.03 7.32
CA THR A 40 -0.05 -0.73 6.11
C THR A 40 -0.76 -2.07 6.07
N ARG A 41 -0.88 -2.77 7.21
CA ARG A 41 -1.63 -4.03 7.28
C ARG A 41 -3.08 -3.89 6.82
N VAL A 42 -3.80 -2.85 7.26
CA VAL A 42 -5.18 -2.62 6.81
C VAL A 42 -5.25 -2.35 5.31
N LEU A 43 -4.28 -1.61 4.76
CA LEU A 43 -4.21 -1.35 3.32
C LEU A 43 -3.90 -2.63 2.53
N VAL A 44 -3.06 -3.53 3.05
CA VAL A 44 -2.77 -4.85 2.47
C VAL A 44 -4.00 -5.76 2.54
N GLU A 45 -4.66 -5.86 3.71
CA GLU A 45 -5.86 -6.69 3.90
C GLU A 45 -7.01 -6.24 2.97
N ARG A 46 -7.08 -4.94 2.65
CA ARG A 46 -8.04 -4.38 1.69
C ARG A 46 -7.60 -4.53 0.23
N GLY A 47 -6.41 -5.05 -0.03
CA GLY A 47 -5.86 -5.19 -1.39
C GLY A 47 -5.65 -3.85 -2.09
N LEU A 48 -5.26 -2.82 -1.34
CA LEU A 48 -4.91 -1.49 -1.85
C LEU A 48 -3.41 -1.32 -2.07
N ILE A 49 -2.60 -2.03 -1.29
CA ILE A 49 -1.15 -2.12 -1.44
C ILE A 49 -0.74 -3.58 -1.34
N ARG A 50 0.34 -3.97 -2.02
CA ARG A 50 0.97 -5.27 -1.92
C ARG A 50 2.19 -5.17 -1.03
N ARG A 51 2.45 -6.21 -0.24
CA ARG A 51 3.67 -6.35 0.57
C ARG A 51 4.58 -7.37 -0.09
N THR A 52 5.85 -6.99 -0.26
CA THR A 52 6.92 -7.86 -0.74
C THR A 52 8.00 -7.92 0.34
N ASP A 53 8.22 -9.12 0.89
CA ASP A 53 9.23 -9.35 1.93
C ASP A 53 10.62 -9.50 1.30
N CYS A 54 11.40 -8.42 1.32
CA CYS A 54 12.69 -8.35 0.64
C CYS A 54 13.90 -8.46 1.59
N ALA A 55 13.74 -8.13 2.88
CA ALA A 55 14.84 -8.18 3.85
C ALA A 55 14.35 -8.62 5.24
N ARG A 56 15.27 -9.10 6.07
CA ARG A 56 14.97 -9.69 7.40
C ARG A 56 14.16 -8.78 8.34
N ASP A 57 14.27 -7.46 8.16
CA ASP A 57 13.62 -6.44 9.01
C ASP A 57 12.87 -5.33 8.24
N SER A 58 12.77 -5.44 6.91
CA SER A 58 12.06 -4.46 6.08
C SER A 58 11.22 -5.14 5.02
N ALA A 59 10.02 -4.60 4.80
CA ALA A 59 9.14 -5.01 3.72
C ALA A 59 8.95 -3.84 2.75
N PHE A 60 8.93 -4.17 1.46
CA PHE A 60 8.59 -3.24 0.40
C PHE A 60 7.07 -3.25 0.22
N TYR A 61 6.46 -2.08 0.12
CA TYR A 61 5.02 -1.93 -0.08
C TYR A 61 4.76 -1.09 -1.32
N GLU A 62 4.00 -1.64 -2.24
CA GLU A 62 3.68 -1.03 -3.54
C GLU A 62 2.17 -0.84 -3.65
N PRO A 63 1.66 0.29 -4.18
CA PRO A 63 0.24 0.45 -4.39
C PRO A 63 -0.26 -0.55 -5.43
N VAL A 64 -1.38 -1.21 -5.14
CA VAL A 64 -2.11 -1.99 -6.14
C VAL A 64 -2.85 -1.00 -7.01
N THR A 65 -2.17 -0.51 -8.05
CA THR A 65 -2.85 0.06 -9.19
C THR A 65 -3.71 -1.05 -9.79
N ARG A 66 -5.02 -0.80 -9.95
CA ARG A 66 -5.80 -1.54 -10.93
C ARG A 66 -5.20 -1.21 -12.30
N GLN A 67 -4.14 -1.90 -12.68
CA GLN A 67 -3.58 -1.90 -14.02
C GLN A 67 -3.37 -3.37 -14.37
N GLU A 68 -3.93 -3.73 -15.53
CA GLU A 68 -3.96 -5.06 -16.18
C GLU A 68 -5.18 -5.96 -15.85
N GLU A 69 -6.36 -5.51 -16.29
CA GLU A 69 -7.15 -6.27 -17.27
C GLU A 69 -6.99 -5.55 -18.62
N ASP A 70 -5.93 -5.83 -19.40
CA ASP A 70 -5.83 -5.59 -20.86
C ASP A 70 -4.48 -6.14 -21.38
N THR A 71 -4.35 -7.46 -21.43
CA THR A 71 -3.39 -8.12 -22.31
C THR A 71 -4.18 -9.01 -23.27
N PRO A 72 -4.31 -8.68 -24.56
CA PRO A 72 -4.59 -9.68 -25.58
C PRO A 72 -3.36 -10.58 -25.82
#